data_AF-A0A9N8JW09-F1
#
_entry.id   AF-A0A9N8JW09-F1
#
_cell.length_a   1.000
_cell.length_b   1.000
_cell.length_c   1.000
_cell.angle_alpha   90.00
_cell.angle_beta   90.00
_cell.angle_gamma   90.00
#
_symmetry.space_group_name_H-M   'P 1'
#
loop_
_entity.id
_entity.type
_entity.pdbx_description
1 polymer ?
#
loop_
_entity_poly.entity_id
_entity_poly.type
_entity_poly.pdbx_seq_one_letter_code
_entity_poly.pdbx_strand_id
1 'polypeptide(L)'
;MAAVTEHLANPKASSEAYQRASGSADFIRSRLPSHLQKPRVAIVCGSGLGGIADTVTADTKLEIDYHDIPNFPKTTVQGHAGKLVVGTMGETKVPVVLLVGRAQ
;
A
#
# COMPACT_ATOMS: atom_id res chain seq x y z
N MET A 1 -16.83 -38.20 15.85
CA MET A 1 -15.53 -38.25 15.15
C MET A 1 -15.60 -37.28 13.98
N ALA A 2 -14.82 -36.20 14.09
CA ALA A 2 -14.51 -35.11 13.14
C ALA A 2 -15.65 -34.50 12.31
N ALA A 3 -16.07 -33.30 12.74
CA ALA A 3 -16.87 -32.37 11.97
C ALA A 3 -16.15 -31.94 10.68
N VAL A 4 -16.86 -32.04 9.55
CA VAL A 4 -16.49 -31.42 8.28
C VAL A 4 -16.56 -29.91 8.49
N THR A 5 -15.41 -29.27 8.69
CA THR A 5 -15.30 -27.82 8.69
C THR A 5 -15.08 -27.40 7.24
N GLU A 6 -16.16 -27.27 6.48
CA GLU A 6 -16.14 -26.47 5.27
C GLU A 6 -15.80 -25.03 5.70
N HIS A 7 -14.54 -24.66 5.52
CA HIS A 7 -14.14 -23.27 5.55
C HIS A 7 -14.84 -22.60 4.37
N LEU A 8 -15.97 -21.95 4.63
CA LEU A 8 -16.68 -21.13 3.66
C LEU A 8 -15.65 -20.19 3.00
N ALA A 9 -15.28 -20.49 1.76
CA ALA A 9 -14.35 -19.67 1.02
C ALA A 9 -14.91 -18.25 0.99
N ASN A 10 -14.16 -17.30 1.58
CA ASN A 10 -14.54 -15.90 1.57
C ASN A 10 -14.80 -15.48 0.11
N PRO A 11 -16.01 -15.06 -0.29
CA PRO A 11 -16.33 -14.79 -1.70
C PRO A 11 -15.49 -13.64 -2.30
N LYS A 12 -14.81 -12.85 -1.46
CA LYS A 12 -13.81 -11.88 -1.91
C LYS A 12 -12.51 -12.56 -2.40
N ALA A 13 -12.13 -13.69 -1.80
CA ALA A 13 -10.87 -14.40 -2.07
C ALA A 13 -10.78 -15.06 -3.45
N SER A 14 -11.91 -15.30 -4.12
CA SER A 14 -11.98 -16.00 -5.40
C SER A 14 -11.92 -15.10 -6.64
N SER A 15 -11.98 -13.77 -6.49
CA SER A 15 -11.90 -12.85 -7.64
C SER A 15 -10.46 -12.57 -8.04
N GLU A 16 -10.19 -12.49 -9.35
CA GLU A 16 -8.86 -12.12 -9.85
C GLU A 16 -8.38 -10.77 -9.29
N ALA A 17 -9.31 -9.81 -9.13
CA ALA A 17 -9.00 -8.50 -8.58
C ALA A 17 -8.47 -8.59 -7.14
N TYR A 18 -9.09 -9.42 -6.30
CA TYR A 18 -8.60 -9.66 -4.95
C TYR A 18 -7.24 -10.37 -4.95
N GLN A 19 -7.05 -11.38 -5.80
CA GLN A 19 -5.78 -12.10 -5.88
C GLN A 19 -4.63 -11.16 -6.27
N ARG A 20 -4.86 -10.30 -7.27
CA ARG A 20 -3.89 -9.27 -7.66
C ARG A 20 -3.59 -8.30 -6.53
N ALA A 21 -4.63 -7.77 -5.86
CA ALA A 21 -4.47 -6.84 -4.75
C ALA A 21 -3.75 -7.46 -3.55
N SER A 22 -4.08 -8.70 -3.19
CA SER A 22 -3.41 -9.46 -2.12
C SER A 22 -1.94 -9.71 -2.46
N GLY A 23 -1.64 -10.11 -3.71
CA GLY A 23 -0.26 -10.28 -4.16
C GLY A 23 0.58 -8.99 -4.06
N SER A 24 0.01 -7.84 -4.45
CA SER A 24 0.66 -6.53 -4.27
C SER A 24 0.85 -6.19 -2.80
N ALA A 25 -0.17 -6.42 -1.96
CA ALA A 25 -0.12 -6.13 -0.54
C ALA A 25 0.94 -6.97 0.19
N ASP A 26 1.06 -8.25 -0.15
CA ASP A 26 2.06 -9.15 0.43
C ASP A 26 3.48 -8.79 -0.02
N PHE A 27 3.66 -8.43 -1.29
CA PHE A 27 4.92 -7.87 -1.77
C PHE A 27 5.32 -6.63 -0.96
N ILE A 28 4.42 -5.66 -0.81
CA ILE A 28 4.67 -4.44 -0.03
C ILE A 28 5.02 -4.80 1.41
N ARG A 29 4.21 -5.62 2.09
CA ARG A 29 4.45 -6.03 3.49
C ARG A 29 5.82 -6.68 3.69
N SER A 30 6.28 -7.50 2.74
CA SER A 30 7.58 -8.17 2.83
C SER A 30 8.78 -7.22 2.83
N ARG A 31 8.59 -5.98 2.34
CA ARG A 31 9.60 -4.92 2.31
C ARG A 31 9.55 -3.99 3.52
N LEU A 32 8.54 -4.14 4.38
CA LEU A 32 8.30 -3.24 5.51
C LEU A 32 8.79 -3.84 6.83
N PRO A 33 9.37 -3.02 7.73
CA PRO A 33 9.64 -3.44 9.10
C PRO A 33 8.32 -3.78 9.81
N SER A 34 8.39 -4.68 10.79
CA SER A 34 7.21 -5.26 11.47
C SER A 34 6.23 -4.21 12.01
N HIS A 35 6.71 -3.07 12.51
CA HIS A 35 5.89 -2.00 13.06
C HIS A 35 5.11 -1.18 12.00
N LEU A 36 5.43 -1.32 10.71
CA LEU A 36 4.74 -0.65 9.60
C LEU A 36 3.87 -1.59 8.75
N GLN A 37 3.90 -2.91 8.99
CA GLN A 37 3.15 -3.89 8.19
C GLN A 37 1.62 -3.80 8.36
N LYS A 38 1.15 -3.04 9.36
CA LYS A 38 -0.27 -2.82 9.66
C LYS A 38 -0.57 -1.31 9.68
N PRO A 39 -0.54 -0.63 8.52
CA PRO A 39 -0.91 0.78 8.45
C PRO A 39 -2.33 0.98 8.96
N ARG A 40 -2.54 2.06 9.73
CA ARG A 40 -3.86 2.41 10.26
C ARG A 40 -4.65 3.30 9.31
N VAL A 41 -3.95 4.04 8.46
CA VAL A 41 -4.54 4.99 7.51
C VAL A 41 -3.87 4.82 6.15
N ALA A 42 -4.69 4.83 5.10
CA ALA A 42 -4.24 4.92 3.71
C ALA A 42 -4.73 6.24 3.10
N ILE A 43 -3.85 6.97 2.42
CA ILE A 43 -4.15 8.26 1.79
C ILE A 43 -3.82 8.17 0.30
N VAL A 44 -4.73 8.59 -0.57
CA VAL A 44 -4.45 8.73 -2.01
C VAL A 44 -4.21 10.19 -2.33
N CYS A 45 -2.98 10.53 -2.71
CA CYS A 45 -2.58 11.90 -3.02
C CYS A 45 -2.78 12.17 -4.52
N GLY A 46 -3.84 12.92 -4.84
CA GLY A 46 -4.09 13.42 -6.20
C GLY A 46 -3.18 14.58 -6.61
N SER A 47 -3.47 15.17 -7.76
CA SER A 47 -2.74 16.34 -8.29
C SER A 47 -2.63 17.45 -7.24
N GLY A 48 -1.42 17.97 -7.03
CA GLY A 48 -1.14 19.02 -6.05
C GLY A 48 -0.98 18.55 -4.59
N LEU A 49 -1.26 17.28 -4.27
CA LEU A 49 -1.19 16.76 -2.90
C LEU A 49 0.08 15.95 -2.59
N GLY A 50 1.07 15.98 -3.49
CA GLY A 50 2.33 15.23 -3.32
C GLY A 50 3.12 15.61 -2.07
N GLY A 51 3.07 16.88 -1.65
CA GLY A 51 3.77 17.40 -0.47
C GLY A 51 3.30 16.78 0.86
N ILE A 52 2.17 16.06 0.89
CA ILE A 52 1.76 15.31 2.08
C ILE A 52 2.80 14.21 2.41
N ALA A 53 3.49 13.66 1.41
CA ALA A 53 4.55 12.68 1.64
C ALA A 53 5.76 13.25 2.40
N ASP A 54 5.92 14.57 2.44
CA ASP A 54 7.02 15.23 3.15
C ASP A 54 6.73 15.39 4.65
N THR A 55 5.47 15.15 5.08
CA THR A 55 5.09 15.18 6.50
C THR A 55 5.26 13.82 7.21
N VAL A 56 5.60 12.78 6.45
CA VAL A 56 5.97 11.46 7.02
C VAL A 56 7.29 11.60 7.76
N THR A 57 7.36 11.05 8.98
CA THR A 57 8.55 11.14 9.83
C THR A 57 9.76 10.50 9.14
N ALA A 58 10.84 11.26 8.99
CA ALA A 58 11.98 10.89 8.14
C ALA A 58 12.68 9.57 8.54
N ASP A 59 12.69 9.22 9.83
CA ASP A 59 13.32 8.00 10.36
C ASP A 59 12.54 6.71 10.03
N THR A 60 11.25 6.82 9.73
CA THR A 60 10.37 5.69 9.38
C THR A 60 9.95 5.69 7.92
N LYS A 61 10.30 6.72 7.16
CA LYS A 61 9.88 6.93 5.78
C LYS A 61 10.55 5.92 4.85
N LEU A 62 9.72 5.14 4.16
CA LEU A 62 10.10 4.21 3.09
C LEU A 62 9.32 4.56 1.83
N GLU A 63 9.99 4.54 0.69
CA GLU A 63 9.38 4.80 -0.62
C GLU A 63 9.55 3.56 -1.51
N ILE A 64 8.48 3.17 -2.20
CA ILE A 64 8.47 2.08 -3.16
C ILE A 64 7.85 2.62 -4.44
N ASP A 65 8.59 2.61 -5.54
CA ASP A 65 8.04 3.05 -6.82
C ASP A 65 6.96 2.09 -7.30
N TYR A 66 5.89 2.60 -7.91
CA TYR A 66 4.80 1.75 -8.40
C TYR A 66 5.27 0.71 -9.43
N HIS A 67 6.36 0.99 -10.16
CA HIS A 67 6.90 0.07 -11.16
C HIS A 67 7.49 -1.21 -10.54
N ASP A 68 7.91 -1.15 -9.27
CA ASP A 68 8.45 -2.30 -8.53
C ASP A 68 7.34 -3.15 -7.92
N ILE A 69 6.12 -2.62 -7.79
CA ILE A 69 5.00 -3.30 -7.14
C ILE A 69 4.25 -4.14 -8.17
N PRO A 70 4.16 -5.47 -7.99
CA PRO A 70 3.38 -6.33 -8.89
C PRO A 70 1.93 -5.84 -8.99
N ASN A 71 1.34 -5.95 -10.18
CA ASN A 71 -0.05 -5.56 -10.48
C ASN A 71 -0.39 -4.06 -10.31
N PHE A 72 0.58 -3.20 -9.99
CA PHE A 72 0.37 -1.76 -9.97
C PHE A 72 0.36 -1.18 -11.39
N PRO A 73 -0.40 -0.10 -11.62
CA PRO A 73 -0.43 0.56 -12.91
C PRO A 73 0.92 1.22 -13.22
N LYS A 74 1.37 1.07 -14.47
CA LYS A 74 2.54 1.82 -14.97
C LYS A 74 2.12 3.27 -15.20
N THR A 75 2.73 4.21 -14.50
CA THR A 75 2.51 5.65 -14.76
C THR A 75 3.28 6.06 -16.00
N THR A 76 2.58 6.42 -17.08
CA THR A 76 3.18 6.82 -18.37
C THR A 76 3.45 8.33 -18.47
N VAL A 77 3.08 9.12 -17.47
CA VAL A 77 3.24 10.58 -17.47
C VAL A 77 4.64 10.97 -16.99
N GLN A 78 5.41 11.60 -17.87
CA GLN A 78 6.70 12.21 -17.55
C GLN A 78 6.53 13.25 -16.42
N GLY A 79 7.26 13.07 -15.32
CA GLY A 79 7.28 14.00 -14.18
C GLY A 79 6.43 13.60 -12.97
N HIS A 80 5.60 12.56 -13.05
CA HIS A 80 4.83 12.01 -11.92
C HIS A 80 4.99 10.49 -11.84
N ALA A 81 6.23 10.01 -11.59
CA ALA A 81 6.43 8.63 -11.21
C ALA A 81 5.67 8.38 -9.90
N GLY A 82 4.63 7.56 -9.97
CA GLY A 82 3.82 7.27 -8.80
C GLY A 82 4.61 6.42 -7.82
N LYS A 83 4.51 6.75 -6.54
CA LYS A 83 5.21 6.03 -5.47
C LYS A 83 4.31 5.77 -4.28
N LEU A 84 4.54 4.65 -3.63
CA LEU A 84 3.94 4.29 -2.37
C LEU A 84 4.89 4.73 -1.25
N VAL A 85 4.44 5.61 -0.36
CA VAL A 85 5.21 6.08 0.79
C VAL A 85 4.62 5.46 2.05
N VAL A 86 5.46 4.85 2.88
CA VAL A 86 5.07 4.24 4.16
C VAL A 86 5.89 4.86 5.28
N GLY A 87 5.30 5.02 6.46
CA GLY A 87 6.01 5.49 7.64
C GLY A 87 5.04 5.86 8.75
N THR A 88 5.46 6.74 9.65
CA THR A 88 4.60 7.30 10.68
C THR A 88 4.31 8.78 10.43
N MET A 89 3.17 9.28 10.93
CA MET A 89 2.79 10.69 10.81
C MET A 89 2.22 11.22 12.14
N GLY A 90 2.49 12.50 12.42
CA GLY A 90 2.06 13.21 13.61
C GLY A 90 2.81 12.79 14.88
N GLU A 91 2.56 13.51 15.98
CA GLU A 91 3.22 13.27 17.29
C GLU A 91 2.91 11.87 17.85
N THR A 92 1.73 11.34 17.55
CA THR A 92 1.29 9.99 17.96
C THR A 92 1.87 8.87 17.09
N LYS A 93 2.72 9.20 16.11
CA LYS A 93 3.41 8.25 15.22
C LYS A 93 2.46 7.22 14.59
N VAL A 94 1.33 7.67 14.07
CA VAL A 94 0.35 6.77 13.44
C VAL A 94 0.97 6.13 12.20
N PRO A 95 0.97 4.79 12.06
CA PRO A 95 1.43 4.13 10.84
C PRO A 95 0.52 4.45 9.66
N VAL A 96 1.10 4.98 8.59
CA VAL A 96 0.37 5.44 7.39
C VAL A 96 0.97 4.84 6.13
N VAL A 97 0.13 4.72 5.10
CA VAL A 97 0.55 4.51 3.72
C VAL A 97 -0.05 5.59 2.83
N LEU A 98 0.76 6.16 1.95
CA LEU A 98 0.36 7.19 1.00
C LEU A 98 0.60 6.67 -0.42
N LEU A 99 -0.42 6.74 -1.26
CA LEU A 99 -0.34 6.51 -2.69
C LEU A 99 -0.15 7.87 -3.37
N VAL A 100 1.11 8.22 -3.69
CA VAL A 100 1.46 9.49 -4.31
C VAL A 100 1.29 9.39 -5.81
N GLY A 101 0.29 10.11 -6.34
CA GLY A 101 -0.13 10.00 -7.73
C GLY A 101 -1.11 8.85 -7.97
N ARG A 102 -1.87 8.94 -9.06
CA ARG A 102 -2.85 7.95 -9.51
C ARG A 102 -2.68 7.64 -10.99
N ALA A 103 -3.06 6.43 -11.40
CA ALA A 103 -3.25 6.13 -12.81
C ALA A 103 -4.37 7.01 -13.38
N GLN A 104 -4.17 7.49 -14.61
CA GLN A 104 -5.18 8.17 -15.42
C GLN A 104 -5.68 7.18 -16.47
#